data_AF-A0AAV4CZL9-F1
#
_entry.id   AF-A0AAV4CZL9-F1
#
_cell.length_a   1.000
_cell.length_b   1.000
_cell.length_c   1.000
_cell.angle_alpha   90.00
_cell.angle_beta   90.00
_cell.angle_gamma   90.00
#
_symmetry.space_group_name_H-M   'P 1'
#
loop_
_entity.id
_entity.type
_entity.pdbx_description
1 polymer ?
#
loop_
_entity_poly.entity_id
_entity_poly.type
_entity_poly.pdbx_seq_one_letter_code
_entity_poly.pdbx_strand_id
1 'polypeptide(L)'
;MLEESDDAMVKTVQPSLKTGRKWKVTEAVDEAKECLKMKEVIGQTQTDCRGLGSTTAKWWSKTEGKEKRDMIIDEIRNKENSTRVQKAVQQPQQGQWTNWDTAIQRSLTWNDIWHMKPLRISFSSGPSMISYPQTQIWYDGERRTTLRAHSAKVGKLQSMY
;
A
#
# COMPACT_ATOMS: atom_id res chain seq x y z
N MET A 1 23.13 0.67 15.07
CA MET A 1 21.86 1.44 14.98
C MET A 1 22.00 2.88 15.48
N LEU A 2 23.07 3.19 16.23
CA LEU A 2 23.43 4.53 16.69
C LEU A 2 24.76 5.03 16.06
N GLU A 3 25.23 4.36 15.01
CA GLU A 3 26.48 4.67 14.29
C GLU A 3 26.49 6.10 13.71
N GLU A 4 25.30 6.66 13.49
CA GLU A 4 25.04 7.97 12.89
C GLU A 4 24.67 9.03 13.95
N SER A 5 25.03 8.80 15.21
CA SER A 5 25.04 9.86 16.25
C SER A 5 26.26 10.75 16.05
N ASP A 6 26.28 11.99 16.55
CA ASP A 6 27.51 12.80 16.56
C ASP A 6 28.42 12.46 17.75
N ASP A 7 27.81 11.99 18.85
CA ASP A 7 28.50 11.63 20.08
C ASP A 7 29.25 10.28 19.92
N ALA A 8 30.56 10.33 20.11
CA ALA A 8 31.46 9.17 20.03
C ALA A 8 31.09 8.06 21.02
N MET A 9 30.66 8.40 22.23
CA MET A 9 30.24 7.41 23.22
C MET A 9 29.01 6.67 22.72
N VAL A 10 28.02 7.41 22.21
CA VAL A 10 26.77 6.84 21.70
C VAL A 10 27.01 5.97 20.45
N LYS A 11 27.97 6.32 19.58
CA LYS A 11 28.35 5.49 18.42
C LYS A 11 28.84 4.10 18.84
N THR A 12 29.64 4.03 19.90
CA THR A 12 30.23 2.76 20.35
C THR A 12 29.22 1.82 21.01
N VAL A 13 28.05 2.33 21.40
CA VAL A 13 27.01 1.51 22.01
C VAL A 13 26.30 0.73 20.92
N GLN A 14 26.58 -0.56 20.85
CA GLN A 14 25.80 -1.53 20.09
C GLN A 14 24.82 -2.26 21.04
N PRO A 15 23.59 -1.76 21.21
CA PRO A 15 22.63 -2.41 22.08
C PRO A 15 22.20 -3.75 21.47
N SER A 16 22.21 -4.81 22.27
CA SER A 16 21.66 -6.10 21.88
C SER A 16 20.13 -6.04 21.93
N LEU A 17 19.51 -5.87 20.76
CA LEU A 17 18.06 -5.80 20.65
C LEU A 17 17.48 -7.22 20.70
N LYS A 18 16.69 -7.50 21.74
CA LYS A 18 15.91 -8.74 21.83
C LYS A 18 14.68 -8.62 20.93
N THR A 19 14.82 -8.97 19.65
CA THR A 19 13.67 -9.13 18.75
C THR A 19 13.16 -10.57 18.71
N GLY A 20 11.89 -10.73 18.35
CA GLY A 20 11.24 -12.05 18.30
C GLY A 20 11.85 -12.97 17.24
N ARG A 21 11.46 -14.25 17.27
CA ARG A 21 12.02 -15.29 16.38
C ARG A 21 11.92 -14.99 14.87
N LYS A 22 10.88 -14.29 14.44
CA LYS A 22 10.56 -14.08 13.02
C LYS A 22 11.29 -12.89 12.39
N TRP A 23 11.90 -12.01 13.19
CA TRP A 23 12.51 -10.79 12.67
C TRP A 23 13.83 -10.50 13.37
N LYS A 24 14.88 -10.36 12.57
CA LYS A 24 16.22 -10.00 13.00
C LYS A 24 16.55 -8.59 12.53
N VAL A 25 16.87 -7.71 13.47
CA VAL A 25 17.07 -6.28 13.18
C VAL A 25 18.32 -6.02 12.38
N THR A 26 19.43 -6.68 12.73
CA THR A 26 20.72 -6.48 12.06
C THR A 26 20.63 -6.83 10.57
N GLU A 27 20.10 -8.01 10.26
CA GLU A 27 19.89 -8.46 8.88
C GLU A 27 18.96 -7.50 8.11
N ALA A 28 17.86 -7.07 8.70
CA ALA A 28 16.92 -6.15 8.03
C ALA A 28 17.52 -4.76 7.78
N VAL A 29 18.35 -4.26 8.70
CA VAL A 29 19.04 -2.97 8.55
C VAL A 29 20.13 -3.06 7.49
N ASP A 30 20.90 -4.14 7.47
CA ASP A 30 21.99 -4.29 6.50
C ASP A 30 21.44 -4.48 5.08
N GLU A 31 20.39 -5.26 4.92
CA GLU A 31 19.69 -5.40 3.64
C GLU A 31 19.08 -4.07 3.17
N ALA A 32 18.49 -3.28 4.08
CA ALA A 32 17.97 -1.96 3.74
C ALA A 32 19.09 -1.02 3.26
N LYS A 33 20.26 -1.03 3.90
CA LYS A 33 21.43 -0.25 3.45
C LYS A 33 21.89 -0.68 2.06
N GLU A 34 21.94 -1.98 1.77
CA GLU A 34 22.31 -2.50 0.45
C GLU A 34 21.30 -2.06 -0.63
N CYS A 35 20.00 -2.13 -0.32
CA CYS A 35 18.96 -1.66 -1.21
C CYS A 35 19.08 -0.15 -1.50
N LEU A 36 19.36 0.67 -0.48
CA LEU A 36 19.57 2.11 -0.63
C LEU A 36 20.80 2.42 -1.50
N LYS A 37 21.90 1.69 -1.34
CA LYS A 37 23.08 1.79 -2.22
C LYS A 37 22.72 1.42 -3.66
N MET A 38 21.95 0.35 -3.86
CA MET A 38 21.51 -0.06 -5.19
C MET A 38 20.60 0.99 -5.83
N LYS A 39 19.66 1.58 -5.08
CA LYS A 39 18.81 2.68 -5.55
C LYS A 39 19.62 3.92 -5.94
N GLU A 40 20.70 4.20 -5.24
CA GLU A 40 21.62 5.27 -5.59
C GLU A 40 22.34 5.01 -6.93
N VAL A 41 22.72 3.76 -7.22
CA VAL A 41 23.30 3.38 -8.53
C VAL A 41 22.26 3.46 -9.65
N ILE A 42 21.04 3.00 -9.40
CA ILE A 42 19.93 3.07 -10.37
C ILE A 42 19.54 4.53 -10.64
N GLY A 43 19.66 5.38 -9.63
CA GLY A 43 19.24 6.76 -9.65
C GLY A 43 17.74 6.93 -9.43
N GLN A 44 17.26 8.16 -9.66
CA GLN A 44 15.86 8.51 -9.43
C GLN A 44 14.96 7.84 -10.47
N THR A 45 14.10 6.93 -10.01
CA THR A 45 13.08 6.29 -10.85
C THR A 45 11.79 7.12 -10.84
N GLN A 46 11.15 7.27 -12.00
CA GLN A 46 9.83 7.90 -12.09
C GLN A 46 8.80 7.02 -11.38
N THR A 47 8.11 7.60 -10.40
CA THR A 47 6.96 6.98 -9.74
C THR A 47 5.68 7.66 -10.19
N ASP A 48 4.63 6.86 -10.40
CA ASP A 48 3.25 7.31 -10.67
C ASP A 48 3.10 8.32 -11.82
N CYS A 49 3.93 8.21 -12.86
CA CYS A 49 3.88 9.09 -14.02
C CYS A 49 3.92 10.60 -13.70
N ARG A 50 4.50 11.02 -12.56
CA ARG A 50 4.45 12.42 -12.07
C ARG A 50 5.25 13.46 -12.87
N GLY A 51 5.92 13.04 -13.94
CA GLY A 51 6.79 13.91 -14.76
C GLY A 51 8.12 14.26 -14.09
N LEU A 52 8.95 15.01 -14.83
CA LEU A 52 10.26 15.47 -14.37
C LEU A 52 10.11 16.58 -13.32
N GLY A 53 10.94 16.56 -12.28
CA GLY A 53 10.99 17.62 -11.25
C GLY A 53 9.94 17.53 -10.14
N SER A 54 9.01 16.57 -10.18
CA SER A 54 8.00 16.40 -9.12
C SER A 54 8.58 15.87 -7.80
N THR A 55 9.73 15.22 -7.82
CA THR A 55 10.32 14.57 -6.65
C THR A 55 11.76 15.04 -6.46
N THR A 56 12.10 15.47 -5.24
CA THR A 56 13.48 15.75 -4.87
C THR A 56 14.23 14.44 -4.62
N ALA A 57 15.33 14.23 -5.35
CA ALA A 57 16.15 13.05 -5.18
C ALA A 57 16.92 13.14 -3.85
N LYS A 58 16.77 12.12 -3.00
CA LYS A 58 17.57 11.94 -1.79
C LYS A 58 18.63 10.87 -2.05
N TRP A 59 19.89 11.24 -1.84
CA TRP A 59 21.04 10.39 -2.15
C TRP A 59 21.65 9.82 -0.88
N TRP A 60 21.72 8.50 -0.78
CA TRP A 60 22.21 7.82 0.42
C TRP A 60 23.63 8.23 0.81
N SER A 61 24.52 8.46 -0.16
CA SER A 61 25.89 8.94 0.08
C SER A 61 25.97 10.36 0.65
N LYS A 62 24.99 11.22 0.34
CA LYS A 62 24.97 12.64 0.72
C LYS A 62 24.18 12.91 2.01
N THR A 63 23.48 11.90 2.51
CA THR A 63 22.65 12.02 3.70
C THR A 63 23.42 11.56 4.94
N GLU A 64 23.26 12.31 6.03
CA GLU A 64 23.94 12.08 7.31
C GLU A 64 22.95 12.14 8.49
N GLY A 65 23.38 11.62 9.64
CA GLY A 65 22.65 11.76 10.90
C GLY A 65 21.24 11.17 10.88
N LYS A 66 20.25 11.98 11.29
CA LYS A 66 18.85 11.53 11.43
C LYS A 66 18.22 11.14 10.10
N GLU A 67 18.46 11.91 9.06
CA GLU A 67 17.85 11.68 7.74
C GLU A 67 18.25 10.31 7.18
N LYS A 68 19.47 9.88 7.47
CA LYS A 68 20.02 8.59 7.04
C LYS A 68 19.31 7.43 7.74
N ARG A 69 19.03 7.55 9.04
CA ARG A 69 18.18 6.61 9.79
C ARG A 69 16.75 6.57 9.26
N ASP A 70 16.17 7.74 8.97
CA ASP A 70 14.82 7.83 8.44
C ASP A 70 14.72 7.12 7.08
N MET A 71 15.72 7.27 6.21
CA MET A 71 15.82 6.52 4.95
C MET A 71 15.87 4.99 5.16
N ILE A 72 16.65 4.51 6.13
CA ILE A 72 16.69 3.07 6.47
C ILE A 72 15.31 2.58 6.95
N ILE A 73 14.67 3.34 7.86
CA ILE A 73 13.37 2.96 8.43
C ILE A 73 12.31 2.91 7.34
N ASP A 74 12.27 3.91 6.46
CA ASP A 74 11.32 3.97 5.36
C ASP A 74 11.57 2.83 4.37
N GLU A 75 12.82 2.46 4.09
CA GLU A 75 13.13 1.33 3.23
C GLU A 75 12.65 0.00 3.83
N ILE A 76 12.88 -0.23 5.13
CA ILE A 76 12.38 -1.42 5.84
C ILE A 76 10.86 -1.48 5.76
N ARG A 77 10.18 -0.34 5.97
CA ARG A 77 8.71 -0.24 5.86
C ARG A 77 8.23 -0.54 4.44
N ASN A 78 8.89 0.01 3.43
CA ASN A 78 8.54 -0.19 2.03
C ASN A 78 8.70 -1.65 1.61
N LYS A 79 9.78 -2.30 2.05
CA LYS A 79 10.02 -3.73 1.78
C LYS A 79 8.93 -4.61 2.41
N GLU A 80 8.59 -4.35 3.66
CA GLU A 80 7.53 -5.07 4.36
C GLU A 80 6.16 -4.81 3.72
N ASN A 81 5.87 -3.56 3.33
CA ASN A 81 4.65 -3.21 2.62
C ASN A 81 4.56 -3.93 1.26
N SER A 82 5.66 -3.99 0.52
CA SER A 82 5.73 -4.74 -0.74
C SER A 82 5.41 -6.21 -0.54
N THR A 83 5.93 -6.82 0.54
CA THR A 83 5.64 -8.22 0.89
C THR A 83 4.16 -8.40 1.26
N ARG A 84 3.54 -7.43 1.95
CA ARG A 84 2.10 -7.45 2.26
C ARG A 84 1.24 -7.35 1.01
N VAL A 85 1.59 -6.45 0.09
CA VAL A 85 0.89 -6.30 -1.19
C VAL A 85 1.03 -7.58 -2.01
N GLN A 86 2.23 -8.16 -2.11
CA GLN A 86 2.42 -9.44 -2.80
C GLN A 86 1.56 -10.55 -2.22
N LYS A 87 1.46 -10.65 -0.89
CA LYS A 87 0.55 -11.61 -0.23
C LYS A 87 -0.91 -11.32 -0.53
N ALA A 88 -1.32 -10.05 -0.51
CA ALA A 88 -2.69 -9.65 -0.83
C ALA A 88 -3.06 -10.04 -2.27
N VAL A 89 -2.18 -9.78 -3.24
CA VAL A 89 -2.40 -10.17 -4.65
C VAL A 89 -2.62 -11.67 -4.81
N GLN A 90 -1.95 -12.50 -4.00
CA GLN A 90 -2.12 -13.96 -4.02
C GLN A 90 -3.41 -14.45 -3.35
N GLN A 91 -4.15 -13.57 -2.66
CA GLN A 91 -5.39 -13.91 -1.94
C GLN A 91 -6.61 -13.45 -2.73
N PRO A 92 -7.25 -14.33 -3.53
CA PRO A 92 -8.29 -13.90 -4.46
C PRO A 92 -9.53 -13.34 -3.78
N GLN A 93 -9.86 -13.69 -2.54
CA GLN A 93 -11.04 -13.13 -1.85
C GLN A 93 -10.70 -11.91 -0.98
N GLN A 94 -9.63 -12.00 -0.18
CA GLN A 94 -9.24 -10.95 0.78
C GLN A 94 -8.45 -9.83 0.12
N GLY A 95 -7.77 -10.12 -0.98
CA GLY A 95 -7.01 -9.19 -1.81
C GLY A 95 -7.78 -8.61 -2.98
N GLN A 96 -9.12 -8.74 -3.05
CA GLN A 96 -9.90 -8.18 -4.17
C GLN A 96 -9.62 -6.69 -4.42
N TRP A 97 -9.24 -5.94 -3.39
CA TRP A 97 -8.85 -4.52 -3.50
C TRP A 97 -7.56 -4.27 -4.30
N THR A 98 -6.74 -5.29 -4.56
CA THR A 98 -5.55 -5.16 -5.42
C THR A 98 -5.89 -5.27 -6.91
N ASN A 99 -7.09 -5.76 -7.24
CA ASN A 99 -7.55 -5.97 -8.61
C ASN A 99 -8.51 -4.84 -9.02
N TRP A 100 -8.38 -4.37 -10.25
CA TRP A 100 -9.22 -3.30 -10.81
C TRP A 100 -10.27 -3.81 -11.80
N ASP A 101 -10.38 -5.12 -12.02
CA ASP A 101 -11.28 -5.72 -13.01
C ASP A 101 -12.77 -5.42 -12.73
N THR A 102 -13.15 -5.28 -11.47
CA THR A 102 -14.52 -4.93 -11.06
C THR A 102 -14.74 -3.43 -10.90
N ALA A 103 -13.73 -2.60 -11.15
CA ALA A 103 -13.84 -1.16 -11.01
C ALA A 103 -14.71 -0.59 -12.14
N ILE A 104 -15.79 0.08 -11.77
CA ILE A 104 -16.67 0.74 -12.74
C ILE A 104 -15.92 1.94 -13.30
N GLN A 105 -15.49 1.85 -14.56
CA GLN A 105 -14.94 2.99 -15.28
C GLN A 105 -16.04 4.04 -15.47
N ARG A 106 -15.95 5.15 -14.74
CA ARG A 106 -16.84 6.31 -14.91
C ARG A 106 -16.08 7.41 -15.64
N SER A 107 -16.58 7.81 -16.80
CA SER A 107 -16.13 9.04 -17.46
C SER A 107 -16.65 10.22 -16.64
N LEU A 108 -15.77 10.89 -15.90
CA LEU A 108 -16.11 12.14 -15.23
C LEU A 108 -15.90 13.28 -16.23
N THR A 109 -16.96 14.05 -16.50
CA THR A 109 -16.83 15.28 -17.28
C THR A 109 -16.30 16.39 -16.38
N TRP A 110 -15.72 17.44 -16.98
CA TRP A 110 -15.29 18.63 -16.25
C TRP A 110 -16.42 19.24 -15.42
N ASN A 111 -17.65 19.20 -15.96
CA ASN A 111 -18.84 19.68 -15.28
C ASN A 111 -19.16 18.84 -14.02
N ASP A 112 -19.02 17.52 -14.10
CA ASP A 112 -19.22 16.63 -12.94
C ASP A 112 -18.23 16.94 -11.82
N ILE A 113 -16.98 17.27 -12.15
CA ILE A 113 -15.94 17.61 -11.17
C ILE A 113 -16.30 18.90 -10.43
N TRP A 114 -16.76 19.95 -11.14
CA TRP A 114 -17.16 21.21 -10.50
C TRP A 114 -18.39 21.09 -9.61
N HIS A 115 -19.29 20.17 -9.92
CA HIS A 115 -20.52 19.94 -9.16
C HIS A 115 -20.41 18.84 -8.11
N MET A 116 -19.28 18.13 -8.05
CA MET A 116 -19.00 17.17 -6.99
C MET A 116 -18.74 17.88 -5.66
N LYS A 117 -19.31 17.35 -4.57
CA LYS A 117 -18.96 17.80 -3.22
C LYS A 117 -17.44 17.65 -3.02
N PRO A 118 -16.73 18.62 -2.41
CA PRO A 118 -15.27 18.61 -2.30
C PRO A 118 -14.67 17.30 -1.76
N LEU A 119 -15.34 16.67 -0.79
CA LEU A 119 -14.95 15.39 -0.18
C LEU A 119 -15.01 14.19 -1.14
N ARG A 120 -15.78 14.31 -2.24
CA ARG A 120 -15.87 13.27 -3.30
C ARG A 120 -14.74 13.43 -4.33
N ILE A 121 -14.24 14.64 -4.53
CA ILE A 121 -13.12 14.93 -5.45
C ILE A 121 -11.81 14.48 -4.82
N SER A 122 -11.61 14.70 -3.53
CA SER A 122 -10.40 14.26 -2.80
C SER A 122 -10.18 12.74 -2.85
N PHE A 123 -11.25 11.95 -2.99
CA PHE A 123 -11.15 10.51 -3.21
C PHE A 123 -10.70 10.15 -4.63
N SER A 124 -11.03 10.99 -5.63
CA SER A 124 -10.69 10.77 -7.04
C SER A 124 -9.30 11.26 -7.46
N SER A 125 -8.65 12.13 -6.66
CA SER A 125 -7.43 12.85 -7.06
C SER A 125 -6.20 12.64 -6.18
N GLY A 126 -6.24 11.78 -5.16
CA GLY A 126 -5.14 11.62 -4.19
C GLY A 126 -4.31 10.32 -4.35
N PRO A 127 -2.96 10.37 -4.27
CA PRO A 127 -2.09 9.18 -4.26
C PRO A 127 -1.81 8.65 -2.84
N SER A 128 -2.75 8.74 -1.89
CA SER A 128 -2.55 8.30 -0.50
C SER A 128 -3.35 7.04 -0.20
N MET A 129 -2.62 5.94 -0.01
CA MET A 129 -3.13 4.66 0.47
C MET A 129 -3.83 4.80 1.84
N ILE A 130 -5.02 4.20 1.92
CA ILE A 130 -5.77 3.69 3.09
C ILE A 130 -6.42 4.71 4.05
N SER A 131 -7.73 4.88 3.90
CA SER A 131 -8.63 4.57 5.03
C SER A 131 -9.54 3.42 4.59
N TYR A 132 -9.60 2.36 5.40
CA TYR A 132 -10.53 1.25 5.24
C TYR A 132 -11.89 1.72 4.70
N PRO A 133 -12.52 1.05 3.72
CA PRO A 133 -13.96 1.18 3.60
C PRO A 133 -14.51 0.52 4.86
N GLN A 134 -14.81 1.34 5.86
CA GLN A 134 -15.82 0.97 6.84
C GLN A 134 -17.01 0.53 6.00
N THR A 135 -17.33 -0.75 6.07
CA THR A 135 -18.57 -1.30 5.57
C THR A 135 -19.69 -0.62 6.35
N GLN A 136 -20.05 0.59 5.94
CA GLN A 136 -21.36 1.15 6.21
C GLN A 136 -22.34 0.30 5.40
N ILE A 137 -22.67 -0.83 6.00
CA ILE A 137 -23.95 -1.49 5.83
C ILE A 137 -24.97 -0.40 6.16
N TRP A 138 -25.50 0.24 5.12
CA TRP A 138 -26.70 1.04 5.26
C TRP A 138 -27.83 0.06 5.59
N TYR A 139 -28.13 -0.06 6.89
CA TYR A 139 -29.48 -0.42 7.33
C TYR A 139 -30.34 0.80 7.06
N ASP A 140 -30.88 0.90 5.85
CA ASP A 140 -32.10 1.68 5.66
C ASP A 140 -33.28 0.74 5.86
N GLY A 141 -33.97 0.95 6.96
CA GLY A 141 -35.11 0.16 7.36
C GLY A 141 -36.32 0.59 6.57
N GLU A 142 -36.50 0.05 5.36
CA GLU A 142 -37.83 -0.07 4.77
C GLU A 142 -38.07 -1.47 4.22
N ARG A 143 -39.11 -2.09 4.81
CA ARG A 143 -39.64 -3.39 4.43
C ARG A 143 -40.05 -3.38 2.96
N ARG A 144 -39.41 -4.25 2.17
CA ARG A 144 -40.13 -5.13 1.24
C ARG A 144 -39.27 -6.33 0.85
N THR A 145 -39.68 -7.47 1.37
CA THR A 145 -39.23 -8.80 1.03
C THR A 145 -39.45 -9.10 -0.46
N THR A 146 -38.41 -9.53 -1.18
CA THR A 146 -38.49 -10.69 -2.08
C THR A 146 -37.09 -11.30 -2.27
N LEU A 147 -36.90 -12.39 -1.53
CA LEU A 147 -36.17 -13.62 -1.82
C LEU A 147 -35.17 -13.64 -3.00
N ARG A 148 -33.97 -14.12 -2.66
CA ARG A 148 -32.99 -14.74 -3.55
C ARG A 148 -33.66 -15.63 -4.60
N ALA A 149 -33.18 -15.53 -5.84
CA ALA A 149 -33.19 -16.66 -6.77
C ALA A 149 -31.78 -16.82 -7.37
N HIS A 150 -31.01 -17.73 -6.79
CA HIS A 150 -29.96 -18.44 -7.52
C HIS A 150 -30.67 -19.30 -8.57
N SER A 151 -30.49 -19.01 -9.86
CA SER A 151 -30.91 -19.92 -10.91
C SER A 151 -29.90 -21.07 -10.99
N ALA A 152 -30.17 -22.15 -10.26
CA ALA A 152 -29.55 -23.44 -10.47
C ALA A 152 -30.29 -24.15 -11.61
N LYS A 153 -29.59 -24.42 -12.71
CA LYS A 153 -30.05 -25.34 -13.76
C LYS A 153 -30.33 -26.71 -13.13
N VAL A 154 -31.57 -27.19 -13.22
CA VAL A 154 -31.90 -28.60 -13.01
C VAL A 154 -32.63 -29.10 -14.26
N GLY A 155 -32.13 -30.21 -14.80
CA GLY A 155 -32.47 -30.77 -16.10
C GLY A 155 -33.89 -31.33 -16.17
N LYS A 156 -34.39 -31.33 -17.42
CA LYS A 156 -35.60 -32.01 -17.86
C LYS A 156 -35.47 -33.53 -17.69
N LEU A 157 -36.47 -34.17 -17.09
CA LEU A 157 -36.84 -35.56 -17.36
C LEU A 157 -38.37 -35.72 -17.41
N GLN A 158 -38.85 -36.18 -18.57
CA GLN A 158 -40.03 -37.01 -18.94
C GLN A 158 -41.28 -36.97 -18.03
N SER A 159 -42.49 -36.62 -18.51
CA SER A 159 -43.37 -37.26 -19.50
C SER A 159 -43.70 -38.73 -19.22
N MET A 160 -44.85 -39.00 -18.60
CA MET A 160 -45.70 -40.18 -18.86
C MET A 160 -47.07 -40.06 -18.18
N TYR A 161 -48.07 -40.59 -18.88
CA TYR A 161 -49.53 -40.64 -18.68
C TYR A 161 -50.33 -39.43 -19.15
#